data_AF-A0AAD9JGS5-F1
#
_entry.id   AF-A0AAD9JGS5-F1
#
_cell.length_a   1.000
_cell.length_b   1.000
_cell.length_c   1.000
_cell.angle_alpha   90.00
_cell.angle_beta   90.00
_cell.angle_gamma   90.00
#
_symmetry.space_group_name_H-M   'P 1'
#
loop_
_entity.id
_entity.type
_entity.pdbx_description
1 polymer ?
#
loop_
_entity_poly.entity_id
_entity_poly.type
_entity_poly.pdbx_seq_one_letter_code
_entity_poly.pdbx_strand_id
1 'polypeptide(L)'
;MCAEQPYTTSEESSSLRAAGPPGKTGDNVPATYRRLLSSEEEQVIRKWQELDRLGQLASDLDVSLIIDAEQSYLQKGIEVLAIDMMRKYNSHRPVIHNSYQCYLKNMHDVVVRDLELANREGFYLGLKVVRGAYIDEEQSRAVAMGYRAPTNPSYEATTRMYEKVSTTILRAIAGNHSGNCHVTFATHNMDSVIYVINRLVSELLTMDAEIRHVGFLVAKLLHYGSVEEGVAYLTRRLAENRAGLLAVDLERSLVWKEIRRRLHLA
;
A
#
# COMPACT_ATOMS: atom_id res chain seq x y z
N MET A 1 -24.91 38.57 35.90
CA MET A 1 -23.61 39.00 36.47
C MET A 1 -22.52 38.47 35.55
N CYS A 2 -21.87 39.19 34.65
CA CYS A 2 -21.95 40.56 34.11
C CYS A 2 -21.51 40.42 32.63
N ALA A 3 -22.35 40.83 31.67
CA ALA A 3 -22.22 42.04 30.82
C ALA A 3 -21.17 41.89 29.69
N GLU A 4 -21.59 41.64 28.43
CA GLU A 4 -21.92 42.63 27.36
C GLU A 4 -20.67 43.34 26.78
N GLN A 5 -20.20 42.96 25.57
CA GLN A 5 -20.37 43.63 24.25
C GLN A 5 -19.51 44.91 24.05
N PRO A 6 -19.25 45.48 22.82
CA PRO A 6 -19.58 45.08 21.43
C PRO A 6 -18.40 45.22 20.40
N TYR A 7 -18.72 44.90 19.14
CA TYR A 7 -18.03 45.26 17.88
C TYR A 7 -17.85 46.78 17.68
N THR A 8 -16.74 47.22 17.08
CA THR A 8 -16.69 48.37 16.15
C THR A 8 -15.65 48.18 15.03
N THR A 9 -15.99 48.72 13.87
CA THR A 9 -15.35 48.69 12.55
C THR A 9 -14.56 49.96 12.25
N SER A 10 -13.46 49.85 11.50
CA SER A 10 -12.95 50.84 10.51
C SER A 10 -11.72 50.24 9.81
N GLU A 11 -11.82 49.70 8.60
CA GLU A 11 -11.55 50.40 7.33
C GLU A 11 -10.37 51.39 7.39
N GLU A 12 -9.22 50.95 6.89
CA GLU A 12 -8.32 51.69 5.99
C GLU A 12 -7.22 50.71 5.54
N SER A 13 -7.42 50.02 4.42
CA SER A 13 -6.83 50.39 3.11
C SER A 13 -5.71 49.40 2.74
N SER A 14 -6.01 48.44 1.86
CA SER A 14 -5.84 48.57 0.41
C SER A 14 -4.40 48.34 -0.04
N SER A 15 -4.11 47.06 -0.36
CA SER A 15 -3.17 46.54 -1.37
C SER A 15 -2.86 45.10 -0.94
N LEU A 16 -3.43 44.07 -1.54
CA LEU A 16 -3.01 43.55 -2.83
C LEU A 16 -4.07 42.55 -3.33
N ARG A 17 -4.78 42.93 -4.40
CA ARG A 17 -5.29 41.96 -5.38
C ARG A 17 -4.58 42.25 -6.69
N ALA A 18 -3.81 41.30 -7.19
CA ALA A 18 -3.75 40.96 -8.62
C ALA A 18 -2.92 39.68 -8.84
N ALA A 19 -3.40 38.89 -9.80
CA ALA A 19 -3.04 37.53 -10.18
C ALA A 19 -1.62 37.31 -10.73
N GLY A 20 -1.18 36.05 -10.71
CA GLY A 20 -0.12 35.47 -11.54
C GLY A 20 -0.25 33.92 -11.58
N PRO A 21 0.11 33.24 -12.69
CA PRO A 21 -0.24 31.84 -12.96
C PRO A 21 0.51 30.83 -12.06
N PRO A 22 0.11 29.54 -12.01
CA PRO A 22 0.77 28.56 -11.16
C PRO A 22 2.17 28.24 -11.70
N GLY A 23 3.17 28.91 -11.14
CA GLY A 23 4.58 28.62 -11.35
C GLY A 23 4.95 27.31 -10.65
N LYS A 24 5.42 26.36 -11.46
CA LYS A 24 6.14 25.11 -11.13
C LYS A 24 6.42 24.88 -9.64
N THR A 25 5.67 23.95 -9.06
CA THR A 25 5.89 23.39 -7.72
C THR A 25 7.27 22.74 -7.65
N GLY A 26 8.22 23.39 -6.97
CA GLY A 26 9.57 22.85 -6.78
C GLY A 26 10.40 23.54 -5.70
N ASP A 27 10.26 24.84 -5.49
CA ASP A 27 11.18 25.59 -4.61
C ASP A 27 10.49 26.68 -3.78
N ASN A 28 9.58 26.31 -2.86
CA ASN A 28 8.99 27.28 -1.91
C ASN A 28 9.36 26.97 -0.45
N VAL A 29 10.66 26.80 -0.19
CA VAL A 29 11.20 26.99 1.17
C VAL A 29 12.15 28.18 1.12
N PRO A 30 11.88 29.30 1.82
CA PRO A 30 12.77 30.45 1.85
C PRO A 30 14.18 30.04 2.27
N ALA A 31 15.21 30.52 1.56
CA ALA A 31 16.61 30.14 1.74
C ALA A 31 17.14 30.31 3.19
N THR A 32 16.47 31.11 4.01
CA THR A 32 16.77 31.33 5.42
C THR A 32 16.43 30.12 6.32
N TYR A 33 15.46 29.28 5.96
CA TYR A 33 15.09 28.09 6.75
C TYR A 33 16.02 26.90 6.50
N ARG A 34 16.72 26.86 5.36
CA ARG A 34 17.68 25.79 5.02
C ARG A 34 18.88 25.75 6.00
N ARG A 35 19.14 26.81 6.76
CA ARG A 35 20.19 26.88 7.81
C ARG A 35 19.79 26.32 9.17
N LEU A 36 18.51 25.98 9.39
CA LEU A 36 17.98 25.52 10.68
C LEU A 36 17.68 24.02 10.71
N LEU A 37 17.89 23.32 9.59
CA LEU A 37 17.63 21.89 9.48
C LEU A 37 18.84 21.09 9.99
N SER A 38 18.55 20.07 10.78
CA SER A 38 19.49 18.99 11.08
C SER A 38 19.91 18.26 9.80
N SER A 39 21.07 17.61 9.84
CA SER A 39 21.56 16.77 8.73
C SER A 39 20.60 15.63 8.38
N GLU A 40 19.76 15.20 9.32
CA GLU A 40 18.72 14.19 9.12
C GLU A 40 17.53 14.75 8.34
N GLU A 41 17.05 15.95 8.69
CA GLU A 41 15.95 16.61 7.97
C GLU A 41 16.32 16.89 6.52
N GLU A 42 17.56 17.30 6.24
CA GLU A 42 18.02 17.46 4.87
C GLU A 42 18.02 16.14 4.07
N GLN A 43 18.38 15.02 4.71
CA GLN A 43 18.35 13.71 4.06
C GLN A 43 16.92 13.29 3.73
N VAL A 44 15.98 13.52 4.65
CA VAL A 44 14.55 13.26 4.42
C VAL A 44 14.03 14.09 3.25
N ILE A 45 14.37 15.39 3.18
CA ILE A 45 13.97 16.25 2.07
C ILE A 45 14.55 15.76 0.74
N ARG A 46 15.83 15.38 0.69
CA ARG A 46 16.45 14.84 -0.52
C ARG A 46 15.76 13.56 -0.99
N LYS A 47 15.45 12.65 -0.05
CA LYS A 47 14.74 11.40 -0.36
C LYS A 47 13.31 11.64 -0.82
N TRP A 48 12.63 12.63 -0.23
CA TRP A 48 11.32 13.06 -0.70
C TRP A 48 11.36 13.59 -2.13
N GLN A 49 12.32 14.46 -2.46
CA GLN A 49 12.48 14.98 -3.82
C GLN A 49 12.78 13.87 -4.84
N GLU A 50 13.53 12.84 -4.43
CA GLU A 50 13.80 11.66 -5.26
C GLU A 50 12.51 10.85 -5.51
N LEU A 51 11.75 10.56 -4.45
CA LEU A 51 10.45 9.88 -4.57
C LEU A 51 9.45 10.68 -5.41
N ASP A 52 9.40 12.00 -5.27
CA ASP A 52 8.53 12.88 -6.05
C ASP A 52 8.87 12.80 -7.55
N ARG A 53 10.16 12.81 -7.90
CA ARG A 53 10.61 12.63 -9.29
C ARG A 53 10.22 11.26 -9.84
N LEU A 54 10.35 10.20 -9.04
CA LEU A 54 9.93 8.85 -9.43
C LEU A 54 8.41 8.76 -9.62
N GLY A 55 7.63 9.38 -8.73
CA GLY A 55 6.17 9.46 -8.84
C GLY A 55 5.73 10.21 -10.11
N GLN A 56 6.38 11.33 -10.42
CA GLN A 56 6.13 12.07 -11.66
C GLN A 56 6.47 11.22 -12.89
N LEU A 57 7.65 10.59 -12.92
CA LEU A 57 8.07 9.75 -14.04
C LEU A 57 7.13 8.55 -14.22
N ALA A 58 6.70 7.92 -13.12
CA ALA A 58 5.75 6.81 -13.15
C ALA A 58 4.40 7.25 -13.74
N SER A 59 3.92 8.44 -13.35
CA SER A 59 2.75 9.07 -13.95
C SER A 59 2.98 9.33 -15.45
N ASP A 60 4.07 9.95 -15.85
CA ASP A 60 4.32 10.30 -17.26
C ASP A 60 4.43 9.07 -18.18
N LEU A 61 4.99 7.97 -17.66
CA LEU A 61 5.19 6.71 -18.41
C LEU A 61 4.01 5.73 -18.32
N ASP A 62 2.95 6.09 -17.62
CA ASP A 62 1.80 5.21 -17.37
C ASP A 62 2.16 3.87 -16.70
N VAL A 63 3.02 3.93 -15.68
CA VAL A 63 3.41 2.76 -14.88
C VAL A 63 3.06 2.95 -13.41
N SER A 64 2.80 1.85 -12.71
CA SER A 64 2.56 1.89 -11.26
C SER A 64 3.87 1.85 -10.48
N LEU A 65 3.98 2.72 -9.47
CA LEU A 65 5.04 2.71 -8.47
C LEU A 65 4.49 2.11 -7.17
N ILE A 66 5.06 0.99 -6.75
CA ILE A 66 4.66 0.30 -5.52
C ILE A 66 5.70 0.61 -4.44
N ILE A 67 5.25 1.23 -3.37
CA ILE A 67 6.05 1.49 -2.17
C ILE A 67 6.00 0.24 -1.30
N ASP A 68 7.16 -0.39 -1.12
CA ASP A 68 7.28 -1.56 -0.27
C ASP A 68 7.16 -1.18 1.21
N ALA A 69 6.65 -2.13 1.99
CA ALA A 69 6.54 -1.98 3.43
C ALA A 69 7.78 -2.55 4.11
N GLU A 70 8.19 -1.91 5.19
CA GLU A 70 9.35 -2.29 6.00
C GLU A 70 8.90 -2.70 7.42
N GLN A 71 9.79 -2.66 8.40
CA GLN A 71 9.44 -2.92 9.80
C GLN A 71 8.48 -1.85 10.33
N SER A 72 7.60 -2.24 11.25
CA SER A 72 6.49 -1.44 11.77
C SER A 72 6.91 -0.08 12.36
N TYR A 73 8.11 0.01 12.93
CA TYR A 73 8.65 1.24 13.50
C TYR A 73 9.09 2.27 12.45
N LEU A 74 9.36 1.84 11.21
CA LEU A 74 9.59 2.72 10.04
C LEU A 74 8.30 2.93 9.25
N GLN A 75 7.43 1.91 9.24
CA GLN A 75 6.27 1.84 8.36
C GLN A 75 5.34 3.04 8.51
N LYS A 76 5.23 3.64 9.69
CA LYS A 76 4.35 4.80 9.89
C LYS A 76 4.77 6.01 9.05
N GLY A 77 6.07 6.25 8.90
CA GLY A 77 6.58 7.31 8.04
C GLY A 77 6.34 7.00 6.57
N ILE A 78 6.59 5.75 6.16
CA ILE A 78 6.37 5.26 4.80
C ILE A 78 4.89 5.41 4.39
N GLU A 79 3.96 5.05 5.28
CA GLU A 79 2.51 5.18 5.07
C GLU A 79 2.10 6.64 4.78
N VAL A 80 2.59 7.59 5.59
CA VAL A 80 2.27 9.01 5.42
C VAL A 80 2.77 9.51 4.07
N LEU A 81 4.02 9.19 3.73
CA LEU A 81 4.62 9.56 2.44
C LEU A 81 3.85 8.94 1.26
N ALA A 82 3.46 7.67 1.37
CA ALA A 82 2.70 7.00 0.32
C ALA A 82 1.33 7.66 0.10
N ILE A 83 0.61 8.01 1.16
CA ILE A 83 -0.67 8.72 1.05
C ILE A 83 -0.49 10.10 0.41
N ASP A 84 0.54 10.86 0.79
CA ASP A 84 0.82 12.17 0.19
C ASP A 84 1.16 12.05 -1.30
N MET A 85 1.90 11.02 -1.68
CA MET A 85 2.15 10.72 -3.09
C MET A 85 0.88 10.31 -3.83
N MET A 86 -0.02 9.53 -3.22
CA MET A 86 -1.32 9.19 -3.82
C MET A 86 -2.19 10.43 -4.01
N ARG A 87 -2.25 11.35 -3.05
CA ARG A 87 -2.98 12.62 -3.22
C ARG A 87 -2.51 13.40 -4.44
N LYS A 88 -1.20 13.40 -4.69
CA LYS A 88 -0.59 14.13 -5.81
C LYS A 88 -0.77 13.42 -7.15
N TYR A 89 -0.50 12.11 -7.21
CA TYR A 89 -0.37 11.37 -8.47
C TYR A 89 -1.58 10.49 -8.80
N ASN A 90 -2.41 10.14 -7.82
CA ASN A 90 -3.56 9.26 -8.01
C ASN A 90 -4.88 10.02 -8.22
N SER A 91 -4.87 11.12 -8.97
CA SER A 91 -6.07 11.93 -9.22
C SER A 91 -7.02 11.29 -10.24
N HIS A 92 -6.48 10.64 -11.28
CA HIS A 92 -7.27 10.07 -12.38
C HIS A 92 -7.14 8.56 -12.50
N ARG A 93 -6.08 7.98 -11.92
CA ARG A 93 -5.75 6.55 -11.97
C ARG A 93 -4.79 6.17 -10.83
N PRO A 94 -4.68 4.88 -10.47
CA PRO A 94 -3.83 4.43 -9.37
C PRO A 94 -2.35 4.29 -9.78
N VAL A 95 -1.58 5.38 -9.74
CA VAL A 95 -0.14 5.39 -10.05
C VAL A 95 0.67 4.85 -8.87
N ILE A 96 0.43 5.36 -7.67
CA ILE A 96 1.14 5.02 -6.44
C ILE A 96 0.37 3.96 -5.67
N HIS A 97 1.06 2.94 -5.19
CA HIS A 97 0.51 1.88 -4.35
C HIS A 97 1.30 1.78 -3.06
N ASN A 98 0.60 1.59 -1.94
CA ASN A 98 1.23 1.32 -0.64
C ASN A 98 1.07 -0.16 -0.29
N SER A 99 2.03 -0.71 0.46
CA SER A 99 2.02 -2.10 0.92
C SER A 99 1.37 -2.22 2.30
N TYR A 100 0.36 -3.07 2.41
CA TYR A 100 -0.43 -3.31 3.62
C TYR A 100 -0.10 -4.69 4.20
N GLN A 101 0.56 -4.72 5.36
CA GLN A 101 1.07 -5.94 5.99
C GLN A 101 0.07 -6.55 7.00
N CYS A 102 -0.62 -7.62 6.58
CA CYS A 102 -1.67 -8.28 7.36
C CYS A 102 -1.17 -9.09 8.56
N TYR A 103 0.13 -9.24 8.77
CA TYR A 103 0.69 -9.75 10.01
C TYR A 103 0.57 -8.74 11.17
N LEU A 104 0.26 -7.45 10.92
CA LEU A 104 0.07 -6.45 11.97
C LEU A 104 -1.36 -6.50 12.51
N LYS A 105 -1.51 -6.34 13.83
CA LYS A 105 -2.81 -6.38 14.53
C LYS A 105 -3.76 -5.25 14.12
N ASN A 106 -3.23 -4.09 13.75
CA ASN A 106 -3.99 -2.89 13.41
C ASN A 106 -4.32 -2.77 11.91
N MET A 107 -3.93 -3.75 11.08
CA MET A 107 -3.96 -3.58 9.63
C MET A 107 -5.37 -3.31 9.09
N HIS A 108 -6.37 -3.98 9.65
CA HIS A 108 -7.77 -3.74 9.27
C HIS A 108 -8.18 -2.27 9.49
N ASP A 109 -7.81 -1.69 10.63
CA ASP A 109 -8.21 -0.33 10.99
C ASP A 109 -7.50 0.70 10.11
N VAL A 110 -6.24 0.43 9.75
CA VAL A 110 -5.47 1.22 8.78
C VAL A 110 -6.14 1.20 7.40
N VAL A 111 -6.57 0.03 6.92
CA VAL A 111 -7.26 -0.09 5.62
C VAL A 111 -8.59 0.66 5.62
N VAL A 112 -9.39 0.53 6.67
CA VAL A 112 -10.67 1.26 6.80
C VAL A 112 -10.44 2.78 6.78
N ARG A 113 -9.48 3.25 7.58
CA ARG A 113 -9.09 4.67 7.62
C ARG A 113 -8.68 5.19 6.25
N ASP A 114 -7.85 4.44 5.53
CA ASP A 114 -7.30 4.90 4.25
C ASP A 114 -8.37 4.86 3.13
N LEU A 115 -9.30 3.90 3.17
CA LEU A 115 -10.48 3.88 2.29
C LEU A 115 -11.36 5.10 2.51
N GLU A 116 -11.67 5.43 3.77
CA GLU A 116 -12.45 6.63 4.12
C GLU A 116 -11.74 7.92 3.71
N LEU A 117 -10.42 7.97 3.92
CA LEU A 117 -9.58 9.10 3.53
C LEU A 117 -9.61 9.33 2.01
N ALA A 118 -9.37 8.28 1.23
CA ALA A 118 -9.37 8.33 -0.23
C ALA A 118 -10.75 8.72 -0.78
N ASN A 119 -11.83 8.21 -0.19
CA ASN A 119 -13.19 8.59 -0.57
C ASN A 119 -13.47 10.08 -0.26
N ARG A 120 -13.09 10.55 0.93
CA ARG A 120 -13.31 11.94 1.35
C ARG A 120 -12.52 12.94 0.51
N GLU A 121 -11.28 12.60 0.15
CA GLU A 121 -10.36 13.51 -0.54
C GLU A 121 -10.34 13.32 -2.06
N GLY A 122 -10.98 12.27 -2.59
CA GLY A 122 -11.23 12.09 -4.02
C GLY A 122 -10.03 11.60 -4.83
N PHE A 123 -9.11 10.83 -4.23
CA PHE A 123 -7.98 10.20 -4.94
C PHE A 123 -8.12 8.67 -5.02
N TYR A 124 -7.45 8.04 -5.99
CA TYR A 124 -7.40 6.59 -6.14
C TYR A 124 -6.47 5.96 -5.10
N LEU A 125 -7.00 5.10 -4.23
CA LEU A 125 -6.23 4.34 -3.27
C LEU A 125 -5.58 3.14 -3.96
N GLY A 126 -4.25 3.09 -3.96
CA GLY A 126 -3.48 1.94 -4.45
C GLY A 126 -3.02 1.04 -3.29
N LEU A 127 -3.45 -0.22 -3.28
CA LEU A 127 -3.13 -1.17 -2.22
C LEU A 127 -2.39 -2.40 -2.76
N LYS A 128 -1.27 -2.74 -2.15
CA LYS A 128 -0.63 -4.06 -2.25
C LYS A 128 -0.82 -4.79 -0.93
N VAL A 129 -1.73 -5.76 -0.88
CA VAL A 129 -2.03 -6.53 0.34
C VAL A 129 -1.06 -7.71 0.43
N VAL A 130 -0.26 -7.74 1.49
CA VAL A 130 0.70 -8.81 1.80
C VAL A 130 0.42 -9.38 3.18
N ARG A 131 0.95 -10.56 3.49
CA ARG A 131 1.03 -11.00 4.90
C ARG A 131 2.11 -10.19 5.64
N GLY A 132 3.31 -10.12 5.10
CA GLY A 132 4.45 -9.41 5.70
C GLY A 132 5.70 -10.28 5.69
N ALA A 133 6.87 -9.66 5.74
CA ALA A 133 8.17 -10.33 5.55
C ALA A 133 9.11 -10.21 6.76
N TYR A 134 8.70 -9.52 7.83
CA TYR A 134 9.57 -9.14 8.96
C TYR A 134 9.08 -9.69 10.31
N ILE A 135 8.31 -10.79 10.31
CA ILE A 135 7.62 -11.27 11.52
C ILE A 135 8.60 -11.67 12.63
N ASP A 136 9.73 -12.28 12.25
CA ASP A 136 10.74 -12.76 13.17
C ASP A 136 11.52 -11.60 13.77
N GLU A 137 11.84 -10.58 12.97
CA GLU A 137 12.51 -9.36 13.41
C GLU A 137 11.62 -8.53 14.35
N GLU A 138 10.33 -8.41 14.05
CA GLU A 138 9.35 -7.74 14.92
C GLU A 138 9.24 -8.42 16.29
N GLN A 139 9.17 -9.76 16.30
CA GLN A 139 9.11 -10.53 17.54
C GLN A 139 10.42 -10.40 18.34
N SER A 140 11.56 -10.56 17.68
CA SER A 140 12.88 -10.45 18.31
C SER A 140 13.09 -9.07 18.94
N ARG A 141 12.71 -8.01 18.23
CA ARG A 141 12.78 -6.63 18.73
C ARG A 141 11.86 -6.42 19.94
N ALA A 142 10.62 -6.91 19.88
CA ALA A 142 9.65 -6.79 20.98
C ALA A 142 10.17 -7.44 22.27
N VAL A 143 10.78 -8.63 22.16
CA VAL A 143 11.43 -9.32 23.29
C VAL A 143 12.61 -8.50 23.82
N ALA A 144 13.51 -8.05 22.94
CA ALA A 144 14.70 -7.31 23.35
C ALA A 144 14.39 -5.97 24.04
N MET A 145 13.31 -5.31 23.64
CA MET A 145 12.90 -4.00 24.16
C MET A 145 11.77 -4.07 25.21
N GLY A 146 11.26 -5.27 25.53
CA GLY A 146 10.25 -5.46 26.57
C GLY A 146 8.86 -4.90 26.25
N TYR A 147 8.48 -4.78 24.97
CA TYR A 147 7.14 -4.34 24.57
C TYR A 147 6.35 -5.46 23.88
N ARG A 148 5.02 -5.31 23.79
CA ARG A 148 4.16 -6.29 23.13
C ARG A 148 4.33 -6.21 21.62
N ALA A 149 4.69 -7.32 20.98
CA ALA A 149 4.84 -7.38 19.52
C ALA A 149 3.58 -6.87 18.78
N PRO A 150 3.74 -6.03 17.73
CA PRO A 150 2.62 -5.48 16.97
C PRO A 150 1.98 -6.53 16.05
N THR A 151 2.61 -7.69 15.92
CA THR A 151 2.22 -8.78 15.04
C THR A 151 1.10 -9.64 15.62
N ASN A 152 0.35 -10.29 14.74
CA ASN A 152 -0.66 -11.29 15.07
C ASN A 152 -0.02 -12.51 15.76
N PRO A 153 -0.76 -13.19 16.66
CA PRO A 153 -0.19 -14.23 17.52
C PRO A 153 0.14 -15.54 16.79
N SER A 154 -0.41 -15.77 15.59
CA SER A 154 -0.18 -17.00 14.84
C SER A 154 -0.35 -16.79 13.33
N TYR A 155 0.04 -17.83 12.58
CA TYR A 155 -0.18 -17.90 11.13
C TYR A 155 -1.67 -17.82 10.78
N GLU A 156 -2.53 -18.53 11.52
CA GLU A 156 -3.98 -18.55 11.32
C GLU A 156 -4.59 -17.19 11.64
N ALA A 157 -4.09 -16.52 12.69
CA ALA A 157 -4.53 -15.16 13.01
C ALA A 157 -4.14 -14.17 11.91
N THR A 158 -2.93 -14.29 11.34
CA THR A 158 -2.50 -13.52 10.17
C THR A 158 -3.33 -13.81 8.93
N THR A 159 -3.69 -15.08 8.72
CA THR A 159 -4.56 -15.50 7.62
C THR A 159 -5.96 -14.89 7.76
N ARG A 160 -6.56 -14.93 8.95
CA ARG A 160 -7.84 -14.27 9.23
C ARG A 160 -7.77 -12.75 9.02
N MET A 161 -6.65 -12.12 9.40
CA MET A 161 -6.45 -10.69 9.12
C MET A 161 -6.39 -10.41 7.61
N TYR A 162 -5.64 -11.22 6.86
CA TYR A 162 -5.54 -11.10 5.40
C TYR A 162 -6.90 -11.25 4.71
N GLU A 163 -7.67 -12.27 5.09
CA GLU A 163 -9.04 -12.51 4.59
C GLU A 163 -9.99 -11.37 4.94
N LYS A 164 -9.92 -10.87 6.18
CA LYS A 164 -10.74 -9.74 6.66
C LYS A 164 -10.43 -8.47 5.86
N VAL A 165 -9.15 -8.11 5.74
CA VAL A 165 -8.69 -6.95 4.94
C VAL A 165 -9.13 -7.10 3.49
N SER A 166 -8.95 -8.28 2.89
CA SER A 166 -9.32 -8.54 1.50
C SER A 166 -10.82 -8.38 1.27
N THR A 167 -11.63 -8.92 2.18
CA THR A 167 -13.09 -8.79 2.13
C THR A 167 -13.53 -7.34 2.26
N THR A 168 -12.94 -6.57 3.19
CA THR A 168 -13.22 -5.15 3.36
C THR A 168 -12.93 -4.35 2.10
N ILE A 169 -11.78 -4.56 1.47
CA ILE A 169 -11.40 -3.88 0.22
C ILE A 169 -12.34 -4.26 -0.92
N LEU A 170 -12.62 -5.55 -1.12
CA LEU A 170 -13.49 -6.02 -2.19
C LEU A 170 -14.92 -5.49 -2.05
N ARG A 171 -15.44 -5.39 -0.82
CA ARG A 171 -16.74 -4.76 -0.56
C ARG A 171 -16.75 -3.27 -0.86
N ALA A 172 -15.68 -2.56 -0.51
CA ALA A 172 -15.57 -1.14 -0.82
C ALA A 172 -15.57 -0.89 -2.35
N ILE A 173 -14.88 -1.75 -3.11
CA ILE A 173 -14.90 -1.75 -4.57
C ILE A 173 -16.31 -2.07 -5.11
N ALA A 174 -16.95 -3.13 -4.62
CA ALA A 174 -18.27 -3.56 -5.12
C ALA A 174 -19.40 -2.58 -4.80
N GLY A 175 -19.40 -1.97 -3.61
CA GLY A 175 -20.43 -1.04 -3.16
C GLY A 175 -20.38 0.34 -3.83
N ASN A 176 -19.48 0.55 -4.80
CA ASN A 176 -19.24 1.83 -5.49
C ASN A 176 -18.96 3.01 -4.54
N HIS A 177 -18.64 2.72 -3.27
CA HIS A 177 -18.22 3.70 -2.27
C HIS A 177 -16.76 4.13 -2.48
N SER A 178 -16.03 3.43 -3.35
CA SER A 178 -14.67 3.80 -3.72
C SER A 178 -14.30 3.31 -5.12
N GLY A 179 -15.03 3.74 -6.16
CA GLY A 179 -14.58 3.58 -7.56
C GLY A 179 -13.13 4.06 -7.82
N ASN A 180 -12.56 4.73 -6.82
CA ASN A 180 -11.19 5.15 -6.66
C ASN A 180 -10.32 4.13 -5.90
N CYS A 181 -10.39 2.82 -6.15
CA CYS A 181 -9.56 1.83 -5.43
C CYS A 181 -8.98 0.78 -6.37
N HIS A 182 -7.69 0.51 -6.26
CA HIS A 182 -7.00 -0.53 -7.00
C HIS A 182 -6.16 -1.38 -6.06
N VAL A 183 -6.33 -2.70 -6.14
CA VAL A 183 -5.72 -3.64 -5.19
C VAL A 183 -4.95 -4.74 -5.90
N THR A 184 -3.78 -5.07 -5.37
CA THR A 184 -3.00 -6.27 -5.68
C THR A 184 -2.95 -7.15 -4.45
N PHE A 185 -3.49 -8.37 -4.54
CA PHE A 185 -3.39 -9.38 -3.50
C PHE A 185 -2.13 -10.22 -3.71
N ALA A 186 -1.07 -9.93 -2.96
CA ALA A 186 0.21 -10.62 -3.07
C ALA A 186 0.26 -11.81 -2.10
N THR A 187 0.19 -13.02 -2.66
CA THR A 187 0.23 -14.28 -1.91
C THR A 187 0.74 -15.43 -2.78
N HIS A 188 1.43 -16.39 -2.17
CA HIS A 188 1.76 -17.69 -2.76
C HIS A 188 0.91 -18.83 -2.15
N ASN A 189 0.05 -18.52 -1.17
CA ASN A 189 -0.82 -19.50 -0.52
C ASN A 189 -2.10 -19.70 -1.34
N MET A 190 -2.30 -20.91 -1.84
CA MET A 190 -3.42 -21.27 -2.71
C MET A 190 -4.78 -21.03 -2.06
N ASP A 191 -4.94 -21.34 -0.77
CA ASP A 191 -6.22 -21.14 -0.07
C ASP A 191 -6.59 -19.65 -0.02
N SER A 192 -5.61 -18.77 0.19
CA SER A 192 -5.81 -17.32 0.18
C SER A 192 -6.17 -16.82 -1.23
N VAL A 193 -5.58 -17.39 -2.28
CA VAL A 193 -5.95 -17.09 -3.67
C VAL A 193 -7.40 -17.49 -3.94
N ILE A 194 -7.76 -18.73 -3.59
CA ILE A 194 -9.13 -19.25 -3.77
C ILE A 194 -10.13 -18.41 -2.96
N TYR A 195 -9.79 -18.05 -1.72
CA TYR A 195 -10.60 -17.19 -0.89
C TYR A 195 -10.89 -15.84 -1.55
N VAL A 196 -9.84 -15.15 -2.02
CA VAL A 196 -9.97 -13.84 -2.67
C VAL A 196 -10.79 -13.94 -3.95
N ILE A 197 -10.56 -14.96 -4.78
CA ILE A 197 -11.34 -15.17 -6.02
C ILE A 197 -12.81 -15.45 -5.70
N ASN A 198 -13.09 -16.34 -4.76
CA ASN A 198 -14.48 -16.63 -4.36
C ASN A 198 -15.17 -15.39 -3.81
N ARG A 199 -14.44 -14.58 -3.02
CA ARG A 199 -14.97 -13.32 -2.49
C ARG A 199 -15.23 -12.32 -3.62
N LEU A 200 -14.29 -12.15 -4.54
CA LEU A 200 -14.42 -11.30 -5.73
C LEU A 200 -15.68 -11.67 -6.52
N VAL A 201 -15.86 -12.96 -6.82
CA VAL A 201 -17.06 -13.49 -7.49
C VAL A 201 -18.32 -13.18 -6.69
N SER A 202 -18.34 -13.46 -5.39
CA SER A 202 -19.54 -13.26 -4.57
C SER A 202 -19.98 -11.80 -4.41
N GLU A 203 -19.02 -10.89 -4.26
CA GLU A 203 -19.30 -9.47 -4.01
C GLU A 203 -19.53 -8.69 -5.32
N LEU A 204 -18.93 -9.10 -6.45
CA LEU A 204 -19.06 -8.38 -7.74
C LEU A 204 -20.08 -9.00 -8.71
N LEU A 205 -20.36 -10.31 -8.67
CA LEU A 205 -21.31 -10.95 -9.59
C LEU A 205 -22.76 -10.93 -9.11
N THR A 206 -23.01 -10.54 -7.86
CA THR A 206 -24.39 -10.36 -7.36
C THR A 206 -25.04 -9.06 -7.84
N MET A 207 -24.29 -8.20 -8.54
CA MET A 207 -24.73 -6.85 -8.94
C MET A 207 -25.29 -6.73 -10.36
N ASP A 208 -25.15 -7.74 -11.23
CA ASP A 208 -25.89 -7.85 -12.50
C ASP A 208 -25.71 -9.27 -13.07
N ALA A 209 -26.79 -10.03 -13.20
CA ALA A 209 -26.78 -11.46 -13.53
C ALA A 209 -26.50 -11.79 -15.01
N GLU A 210 -26.12 -10.81 -15.83
CA GLU A 210 -25.71 -11.05 -17.22
C GLU A 210 -24.20 -11.25 -17.29
N ILE A 211 -23.79 -12.52 -17.13
CA ILE A 211 -22.50 -13.14 -17.50
C ILE A 211 -21.34 -12.13 -17.66
N ARG A 212 -20.81 -11.65 -16.53
CA ARG A 212 -19.52 -10.96 -16.50
C ARG A 212 -18.41 -12.00 -16.35
N HIS A 213 -17.52 -12.09 -17.34
CA HIS A 213 -16.25 -12.79 -17.19
C HIS A 213 -15.39 -12.06 -16.15
N VAL A 214 -15.22 -12.66 -14.97
CA VAL A 214 -14.28 -12.14 -13.96
C VAL A 214 -12.87 -12.58 -14.37
N GLY A 215 -12.14 -11.66 -14.99
CA GLY A 215 -10.70 -11.80 -15.22
C GLY A 215 -9.91 -11.24 -14.03
N PHE A 216 -8.77 -11.85 -13.72
CA PHE A 216 -7.79 -11.27 -12.81
C PHE A 216 -6.41 -11.28 -13.48
N LEU A 217 -5.64 -10.22 -13.20
CA LEU A 217 -4.26 -10.12 -13.66
C LEU A 217 -3.33 -10.78 -12.64
N VAL A 218 -2.38 -11.58 -13.15
CA VAL A 218 -1.32 -12.17 -12.33
C VAL A 218 -0.03 -11.44 -12.66
N ALA A 219 0.55 -10.78 -11.66
CA ALA A 219 1.85 -10.13 -11.77
C ALA A 219 2.92 -10.96 -11.07
N LYS A 220 4.12 -11.04 -11.67
CA LYS A 220 5.29 -11.67 -11.06
C LYS A 220 6.27 -10.60 -10.60
N LEU A 221 6.57 -10.58 -9.31
CA LEU A 221 7.60 -9.69 -8.75
C LEU A 221 8.98 -10.26 -9.07
N LEU A 222 9.72 -9.58 -9.95
CA LEU A 222 11.08 -9.92 -10.34
C LEU A 222 12.07 -9.00 -9.62
N HIS A 223 13.07 -9.60 -8.97
CA HIS A 223 14.19 -8.85 -8.41
C HIS A 223 15.33 -8.85 -9.42
N TYR A 224 15.92 -7.68 -9.66
CA TYR A 224 17.08 -7.51 -10.53
C TYR A 224 18.11 -6.65 -9.80
N GLY A 225 19.39 -6.96 -9.99
CA GLY A 225 20.48 -6.29 -9.29
C GLY A 225 21.70 -7.21 -9.14
N SER A 226 22.73 -6.70 -8.48
CA SER A 226 23.89 -7.50 -8.11
C SER A 226 23.55 -8.55 -7.05
N VAL A 227 24.40 -9.57 -6.90
CA VAL A 227 24.20 -10.61 -5.88
C VAL A 227 24.35 -10.00 -4.49
N GLU A 228 25.29 -9.07 -4.34
CA GLU A 228 25.60 -8.35 -3.11
C GLU A 228 24.38 -7.56 -2.60
N GLU A 229 23.68 -6.86 -3.49
CA GLU A 229 22.43 -6.15 -3.17
C GLU A 229 21.28 -7.11 -2.85
N GLY A 230 21.33 -8.32 -3.41
CA GLY A 230 20.30 -9.36 -3.25
C GLY A 230 20.36 -10.15 -1.95
N VAL A 231 21.44 -10.10 -1.17
CA VAL A 231 21.66 -10.98 0.00
C VAL A 231 20.55 -10.86 1.04
N ALA A 232 20.14 -9.64 1.39
CA ALA A 232 19.07 -9.41 2.36
C ALA A 232 17.73 -9.97 1.86
N TYR A 233 17.42 -9.78 0.58
CA TYR A 233 16.23 -10.36 -0.04
C TYR A 233 16.27 -11.90 -0.05
N LEU A 234 17.38 -12.49 -0.45
CA LEU A 234 17.56 -13.94 -0.48
C LEU A 234 17.41 -14.57 0.91
N THR A 235 17.93 -13.91 1.94
CA THR A 235 17.78 -14.37 3.34
C THR A 235 16.32 -14.42 3.76
N ARG A 236 15.53 -13.39 3.42
CA ARG A 236 14.08 -13.38 3.67
C ARG A 236 13.34 -14.47 2.88
N ARG A 237 13.72 -14.72 1.63
CA ARG A 237 13.15 -15.82 0.82
C ARG A 237 13.48 -17.20 1.39
N LEU A 238 14.69 -17.40 1.90
CA LEU A 238 15.08 -18.64 2.57
C LEU A 238 14.26 -18.84 3.86
N ALA A 239 14.06 -17.80 4.65
CA ALA A 239 13.23 -17.86 5.86
C ALA A 239 11.76 -18.18 5.54
N GLU A 240 11.16 -17.50 4.55
CA GLU A 240 9.78 -17.75 4.11
C GLU A 240 9.60 -19.19 3.60
N ASN A 241 10.52 -19.66 2.76
CA ASN A 241 10.45 -20.99 2.17
C ASN A 241 10.84 -22.11 3.14
N ARG A 242 11.34 -21.80 4.34
CA ARG A 242 11.68 -22.81 5.36
C ARG A 242 10.47 -23.67 5.73
N ALA A 243 9.27 -23.07 5.77
CA ALA A 243 8.02 -23.79 6.01
C ALA A 243 7.44 -24.46 4.74
N GLY A 244 7.91 -24.08 3.56
CA GLY A 244 7.38 -24.48 2.25
C GLY A 244 8.01 -25.72 1.62
N LEU A 245 8.97 -26.38 2.26
CA LEU A 245 9.59 -27.62 1.75
C LEU A 245 8.57 -28.76 1.51
N LEU A 246 7.39 -28.71 2.16
CA LEU A 246 6.29 -29.65 1.94
C LEU A 246 5.41 -29.31 0.71
N ALA A 247 5.47 -28.07 0.19
CA ALA A 247 4.68 -27.64 -0.96
C ALA A 247 5.24 -28.10 -2.31
N VAL A 248 6.51 -28.52 -2.34
CA VAL A 248 7.22 -28.95 -3.56
C VAL A 248 6.58 -30.20 -4.18
N ASP A 249 6.11 -31.14 -3.36
CA ASP A 249 5.46 -32.36 -3.84
C ASP A 249 4.10 -32.06 -4.49
N LEU A 250 3.33 -31.12 -3.91
CA LEU A 250 2.07 -30.67 -4.49
C LEU A 250 2.31 -29.95 -5.81
N GLU A 251 3.25 -28.99 -5.87
CA GLU A 251 3.62 -28.29 -7.12
C GLU A 251 4.03 -29.28 -8.21
N ARG A 252 4.90 -30.24 -7.87
CA ARG A 252 5.34 -31.26 -8.83
C ARG A 252 4.15 -32.09 -9.35
N SER A 253 3.21 -32.45 -8.49
CA SER A 253 2.01 -33.20 -8.88
C SER A 253 1.11 -32.39 -9.83
N LEU A 254 0.94 -31.08 -9.59
CA LEU A 254 0.11 -30.19 -10.40
C LEU A 254 0.76 -29.93 -11.77
N VAL A 255 2.08 -29.71 -11.81
CA VAL A 255 2.84 -29.58 -13.07
C VAL A 255 2.71 -30.85 -13.91
N TRP A 256 2.88 -32.03 -13.30
CA TRP A 256 2.69 -33.29 -14.02
C TRP A 256 1.27 -33.48 -14.53
N LYS A 257 0.26 -33.09 -13.75
CA LYS A 257 -1.15 -33.13 -14.16
C LYS A 257 -1.40 -32.24 -15.38
N GLU A 258 -0.86 -31.03 -15.39
CA GLU A 258 -1.00 -30.10 -16.51
C GLU A 258 -0.22 -30.56 -17.76
N ILE A 259 1.00 -31.09 -17.59
CA ILE A 259 1.77 -31.70 -18.68
C ILE A 259 0.98 -32.86 -19.30
N ARG A 260 0.44 -33.78 -18.49
CA ARG A 260 -0.39 -34.88 -18.99
C ARG A 260 -1.61 -34.35 -19.73
N ARG A 261 -2.32 -33.36 -19.18
CA ARG A 261 -3.49 -32.75 -19.83
C ARG A 261 -3.14 -32.21 -21.22
N ARG A 262 -2.00 -31.52 -21.38
CA ARG A 262 -1.54 -30.99 -22.67
C ARG A 262 -1.09 -32.06 -23.65
N LEU A 263 -0.48 -33.15 -23.17
CA LEU A 263 -0.07 -34.29 -24.00
C LEU A 263 -1.24 -35.15 -24.48
N HIS A 264 -2.36 -35.19 -23.74
CA HIS A 264 -3.57 -35.95 -24.11
C HIS A 264 -4.60 -35.11 -24.89
N LEU A 265 -4.28 -33.86 -25.21
CA LEU A 265 -5.05 -32.98 -26.10
C LEU A 265 -4.36 -32.80 -27.47
N ALA A 266 -3.40 -33.67 -27.80
CA ALA A 266 -2.74 -33.77 -29.09
C ALA A 266 -3.22 -35.01 -29.86
#